data_AF-A0A170YAM4-F1
#
_entry.id   AF-A0A170YAM4-F1
#
_cell.length_a   1.000
_cell.length_b   1.000
_cell.length_c   1.000
_cell.angle_alpha   90.00
_cell.angle_beta   90.00
_cell.angle_gamma   90.00
#
_symmetry.space_group_name_H-M   'P 1'
#
loop_
_entity.id
_entity.type
_entity.pdbx_description
1 polymer ?
#
loop_
_entity_poly.entity_id
_entity_poly.type
_entity_poly.pdbx_seq_one_letter_code
_entity_poly.pdbx_strand_id
1 'polypeptide(L)'
;MMSLSHRASGMILAGYAVLLAGASFLSSDIAQLASVIQGWHLPIVLTFPLKFILGFPAAYHLFNGIRHLIWDSGNALTLKEVYITGYGVLISSALLALYMATR
;
A
#
# COMPACT_ATOMS: atom_id res chain seq x y z
N MET A 1 -7.85 -9.53 -13.14
CA MET A 1 -7.03 -8.31 -12.91
C MET A 1 -6.35 -8.27 -11.54
N MET A 2 -7.05 -8.58 -10.44
CA MET A 2 -6.49 -8.46 -9.07
C MET A 2 -5.17 -9.22 -8.82
N SER A 3 -4.95 -10.38 -9.42
CA SER A 3 -3.67 -11.12 -9.31
C SER A 3 -2.48 -10.36 -9.92
N LEU A 4 -2.67 -9.70 -11.07
CA LEU A 4 -1.63 -8.86 -11.67
C LEU A 4 -1.34 -7.65 -10.78
N SER A 5 -2.40 -6.98 -10.30
CA SER A 5 -2.28 -5.85 -9.37
C SER A 5 -1.58 -6.23 -8.06
N HIS A 6 -1.72 -7.48 -7.60
CA HIS A 6 -1.01 -7.97 -6.40
C HIS A 6 0.50 -8.07 -6.64
N ARG A 7 0.92 -8.58 -7.81
CA ARG A 7 2.34 -8.57 -8.21
C ARG A 7 2.87 -7.15 -8.36
N ALA A 8 2.14 -6.28 -9.07
CA ALA A 8 2.54 -4.90 -9.29
C ALA A 8 2.70 -4.12 -7.97
N SER A 9 1.72 -4.22 -7.07
CA SER A 9 1.82 -3.61 -5.73
C SER A 9 2.99 -4.17 -4.93
N GLY A 10 3.26 -5.48 -5.01
CA GLY A 10 4.43 -6.09 -4.35
C GLY A 10 5.76 -5.54 -4.87
N MET A 11 5.91 -5.40 -6.20
CA MET A 11 7.10 -4.78 -6.80
C MET A 11 7.28 -3.32 -6.40
N ILE A 12 6.19 -2.56 -6.33
CA ILE A 12 6.21 -1.16 -5.86
C ILE A 12 6.71 -1.09 -4.41
N LEU A 13 6.17 -1.93 -3.52
CA LEU A 13 6.56 -1.95 -2.11
C LEU A 13 8.00 -2.43 -1.90
N ALA A 14 8.44 -3.43 -2.66
CA ALA A 14 9.84 -3.86 -2.65
C ALA A 14 10.76 -2.72 -3.11
N GLY A 15 10.35 -1.96 -4.13
CA GLY A 15 11.05 -0.75 -4.56
C GLY A 15 11.16 0.28 -3.44
N TYR A 16 10.07 0.55 -2.70
CA TYR A 16 10.11 1.45 -1.53
C TYR A 16 11.10 0.96 -0.47
N ALA A 17 11.06 -0.33 -0.13
CA ALA A 17 11.96 -0.91 0.86
C ALA A 17 13.43 -0.78 0.45
N VAL A 18 13.76 -1.08 -0.81
CA VAL A 18 15.13 -0.95 -1.34
C VAL A 18 15.60 0.50 -1.33
N LEU A 19 14.75 1.44 -1.76
CA LEU A 19 15.10 2.87 -1.78
C LEU A 19 15.35 3.41 -0.36
N LEU A 20 14.47 3.09 0.59
CA LEU A 20 14.61 3.54 1.98
C LEU A 20 15.82 2.89 2.66
N ALA A 21 16.05 1.59 2.44
CA ALA A 21 17.24 0.91 2.95
C ALA A 21 18.52 1.53 2.35
N GLY A 22 18.55 1.76 1.03
CA GLY A 22 19.65 2.41 0.33
C GLY A 22 19.95 3.81 0.84
N ALA A 23 18.92 4.64 1.05
CA ALA A 23 19.06 5.98 1.62
C ALA A 23 19.65 5.95 3.05
N SER A 24 19.30 4.93 3.83
CA SER A 24 19.84 4.73 5.18
C SER A 24 21.35 4.42 5.18
N PHE A 25 21.85 3.72 4.15
CA PHE A 25 23.31 3.47 3.99
C PHE A 25 24.08 4.71 3.53
N LEU A 26 23.41 5.66 2.87
CA LEU A 26 24.00 6.92 2.40
C LEU A 26 23.97 8.03 3.47
N SER A 27 23.89 7.66 4.76
CA SER A 27 23.93 8.55 5.93
C SER A 27 22.80 9.58 6.05
N SER A 28 21.70 9.40 5.31
CA SER A 28 20.51 10.25 5.45
C SER A 28 19.64 9.76 6.60
N ASP A 29 19.55 10.52 7.69
CA ASP A 29 18.56 10.28 8.73
C ASP A 29 17.16 10.47 8.14
N ILE A 30 16.32 9.43 8.21
CA ILE A 30 14.93 9.47 7.73
C ILE A 30 14.15 10.59 8.43
N ALA A 31 14.45 10.89 9.70
CA ALA A 31 13.82 11.99 10.43
C ALA A 31 14.19 13.36 9.83
N GLN A 32 15.44 13.53 9.39
CA GLN A 32 15.89 14.74 8.71
C GLN A 32 15.25 14.87 7.32
N LEU A 33 15.11 13.79 6.56
CA LEU A 33 14.42 13.82 5.27
C LEU A 33 12.94 14.19 5.46
N ALA A 34 12.28 13.64 6.48
CA ALA A 34 10.90 13.97 6.80
C ALA A 34 10.73 15.45 7.18
N SER A 35 11.65 16.03 7.96
CA SER A 35 11.60 17.45 8.32
C SER A 35 11.81 18.39 7.13
N VAL A 36 12.70 18.02 6.19
CA VAL A 36 12.88 18.76 4.93
C VAL A 36 11.59 18.78 4.11
N ILE A 37 10.93 17.63 3.94
CA ILE A 37 9.67 17.51 3.20
C ILE A 37 8.55 18.31 3.90
N GLN A 38 8.48 18.25 5.24
CA GLN A 38 7.53 19.07 6.01
C GLN A 38 7.77 20.57 5.80
N GLY A 39 9.04 20.99 5.71
CA GLY A 39 9.44 22.37 5.44
C GLY A 39 9.03 22.90 4.06
N TRP A 40 8.57 22.05 3.13
CA TRP A 40 8.03 22.50 1.84
C TRP A 40 6.62 23.09 1.95
N HIS A 41 5.94 22.93 3.10
CA HIS A 41 4.60 23.47 3.37
C HIS A 41 3.58 23.17 2.25
N LEU A 42 3.64 21.95 1.71
CA LEU A 42 2.78 21.55 0.59
C LEU A 42 1.29 21.59 1.00
N PRO A 43 0.42 22.17 0.16
CA PRO A 43 -1.01 22.27 0.47
C PRO A 43 -1.68 20.89 0.49
N ILE A 44 -2.79 20.79 1.24
CA ILE A 44 -3.55 19.54 1.42
C ILE A 44 -4.02 18.92 0.09
N VAL A 45 -4.32 19.75 -0.90
CA VAL A 45 -4.72 19.31 -2.24
C VAL A 45 -3.64 18.50 -2.96
N LEU A 46 -2.37 18.66 -2.58
CA LEU A 46 -1.25 17.87 -3.08
C LEU A 46 -0.89 16.72 -2.13
N THR A 47 -0.82 16.98 -0.83
CA THR A 47 -0.36 15.96 0.13
C THR A 47 -1.35 14.82 0.32
N PHE A 48 -2.67 15.11 0.30
CA PHE A 48 -3.70 14.09 0.44
C PHE A 48 -3.68 13.05 -0.70
N PRO A 49 -3.80 13.41 -2.00
CA PRO A 49 -3.76 12.43 -3.07
C PRO A 49 -2.41 11.72 -3.16
N LEU A 50 -1.30 12.41 -2.86
CA LEU A 50 0.03 11.79 -2.84
C LEU A 50 0.12 10.69 -1.76
N LYS A 51 -0.30 10.99 -0.52
CA LYS A 51 -0.34 10.00 0.56
C LYS A 51 -1.26 8.82 0.21
N PHE A 52 -2.41 9.09 -0.41
CA PHE A 52 -3.31 8.03 -0.87
C PHE A 52 -2.66 7.13 -1.92
N ILE A 53 -2.05 7.71 -2.96
CA ILE A 53 -1.38 6.95 -4.05
C ILE A 53 -0.21 6.13 -3.52
N LEU A 54 0.57 6.67 -2.58
CA LEU A 54 1.70 5.95 -1.97
C LEU A 54 1.23 4.86 -0.98
N GLY A 55 0.14 5.11 -0.24
CA GLY A 55 -0.40 4.18 0.75
C GLY A 55 -1.26 3.06 0.18
N PHE A 56 -1.98 3.30 -0.93
CA PHE A 56 -2.91 2.33 -1.52
C PHE A 56 -2.23 1.01 -1.94
N PRO A 57 -1.04 0.99 -2.56
CA PRO A 57 -0.32 -0.25 -2.84
C PRO A 57 -0.07 -1.10 -1.59
N ALA A 58 0.28 -0.47 -0.45
CA ALA A 58 0.50 -1.17 0.81
C ALA A 58 -0.79 -1.79 1.35
N ALA A 59 -1.88 -1.01 1.40
CA ALA A 59 -3.18 -1.49 1.85
C ALA A 59 -3.71 -2.63 0.96
N TYR A 60 -3.65 -2.45 -0.36
CA TYR A 60 -4.07 -3.45 -1.34
C TYR A 60 -3.26 -4.74 -1.24
N HIS A 61 -1.93 -4.63 -1.19
CA HIS A 61 -1.07 -5.81 -1.12
C HIS A 61 -1.31 -6.59 0.18
N LEU A 62 -1.50 -5.89 1.31
CA LEU A 62 -1.81 -6.50 2.60
C LEU A 62 -3.12 -7.30 2.55
N PHE A 63 -4.25 -6.67 2.19
CA PHE A 63 -5.55 -7.34 2.20
C PHE A 63 -5.66 -8.42 1.13
N ASN A 64 -5.11 -8.18 -0.07
CA ASN A 64 -5.09 -9.21 -1.09
C ASN A 64 -4.12 -10.36 -0.72
N GLY A 65 -3.05 -10.08 0.02
CA GLY A 65 -2.15 -11.08 0.59
C GLY A 65 -2.85 -11.96 1.63
N ILE A 66 -3.62 -11.38 2.55
CA ILE A 66 -4.47 -12.14 3.49
C ILE A 66 -5.45 -13.04 2.73
N ARG A 67 -6.08 -12.54 1.67
CA ARG A 67 -6.95 -13.34 0.80
C ARG A 67 -6.20 -14.51 0.15
N HIS A 68 -4.95 -14.31 -0.28
CA HIS A 68 -4.11 -15.40 -0.79
C HIS A 68 -3.80 -16.44 0.29
N LEU A 69 -3.47 -16.02 1.52
CA LEU A 69 -3.24 -16.96 2.63
C LEU A 69 -4.50 -17.77 2.98
N ILE A 70 -5.69 -17.16 2.89
CA ILE A 70 -6.97 -17.87 3.03
C ILE A 70 -7.12 -18.93 1.93
N TRP A 71 -6.80 -18.59 0.68
CA TRP A 71 -6.81 -19.57 -0.41
C TRP A 71 -5.80 -20.69 -0.23
N ASP A 72 -4.59 -20.38 0.24
CA ASP A 72 -3.54 -21.37 0.52
C ASP A 72 -3.96 -22.35 1.64
N SER A 73 -4.83 -21.91 2.55
CA SER A 73 -5.44 -22.77 3.57
C SER A 73 -6.60 -23.65 3.05
N GLY A 74 -6.93 -23.58 1.76
CA GLY A 74 -8.02 -24.35 1.14
C GLY A 74 -9.41 -23.73 1.26
N ASN A 75 -9.52 -22.47 1.70
CA ASN A 75 -10.79 -21.79 1.96
C ASN A 75 -11.14 -20.77 0.86
N ALA A 76 -12.43 -20.43 0.72
CA ALA A 76 -12.94 -19.38 -0.18
C ALA A 76 -12.58 -19.55 -1.68
N LEU A 77 -12.62 -20.79 -2.17
CA LEU A 77 -12.18 -21.18 -3.52
C LEU A 77 -13.33 -21.30 -4.54
N THR A 78 -14.59 -21.17 -4.15
CA THR A 78 -15.69 -21.13 -5.13
C THR A 78 -15.71 -19.79 -5.86
N LEU A 79 -16.25 -19.76 -7.09
CA LEU A 79 -16.31 -18.52 -7.88
C LEU A 79 -17.02 -17.38 -7.14
N LYS A 80 -18.12 -17.69 -6.44
CA LYS A 80 -18.87 -16.73 -5.63
C LYS A 80 -18.00 -16.14 -4.51
N GLU A 81 -17.31 -16.98 -3.75
CA GLU A 81 -16.43 -16.53 -2.66
C GLU A 81 -15.23 -15.73 -3.18
N VAL A 82 -14.65 -16.14 -4.31
CA VAL A 82 -13.58 -15.40 -4.98
C VAL A 82 -14.04 -13.97 -5.32
N TYR A 83 -15.25 -13.78 -5.85
CA TYR A 83 -15.78 -12.43 -6.10
C TYR A 83 -16.05 -11.64 -4.82
N ILE A 84 -16.72 -12.25 -3.83
CA ILE A 84 -17.04 -11.60 -2.53
C ILE A 84 -15.76 -11.13 -1.83
N THR A 85 -14.78 -12.03 -1.69
CA THR A 85 -13.47 -11.69 -1.09
C THR A 85 -12.73 -10.65 -1.91
N GLY A 86 -12.88 -10.64 -3.24
CA GLY A 86 -12.33 -9.62 -4.12
C GLY A 86 -12.87 -8.21 -3.83
N TYR A 87 -14.19 -8.06 -3.73
CA TYR A 87 -14.79 -6.77 -3.35
C TYR A 87 -14.41 -6.36 -1.92
N GLY A 88 -14.34 -7.32 -0.99
CA GLY A 88 -13.87 -7.08 0.38
C GLY A 88 -12.45 -6.49 0.43
N VAL A 89 -11.52 -7.04 -0.37
CA VAL A 89 -10.17 -6.48 -0.52
C VAL A 89 -10.21 -5.05 -1.05
N LEU A 90 -10.97 -4.76 -2.10
CA LEU A 90 -11.01 -3.40 -2.68
C LEU A 90 -11.53 -2.36 -1.68
N ILE A 91 -12.61 -2.68 -0.97
CA ILE A 91 -13.22 -1.77 0.02
C ILE A 91 -12.27 -1.54 1.19
N SER A 92 -11.74 -2.60 1.79
CA SER A 92 -10.81 -2.50 2.93
C SER A 92 -9.53 -1.74 2.55
N SER A 93 -8.99 -1.96 1.35
CA SER A 93 -7.82 -1.25 0.85
C SER A 93 -8.06 0.24 0.68
N ALA A 94 -9.22 0.61 0.10
CA ALA A 94 -9.60 2.00 -0.08
C ALA A 94 -9.79 2.71 1.26
N LEU A 95 -10.48 2.08 2.22
CA LEU A 95 -10.69 2.64 3.55
C LEU A 95 -9.38 2.85 4.32
N LEU A 96 -8.48 1.87 4.30
CA LEU A 96 -7.18 1.99 4.96
C LEU A 96 -6.31 3.07 4.31
N ALA A 97 -6.27 3.12 2.98
CA ALA A 97 -5.50 4.15 2.26
C ALA A 97 -6.07 5.56 2.49
N LEU A 98 -7.40 5.72 2.54
CA LEU A 98 -8.06 6.98 2.90
C LEU A 98 -7.69 7.40 4.32
N TYR A 99 -7.77 6.47 5.28
CA TYR A 99 -7.37 6.73 6.65
C TYR A 99 -5.92 7.20 6.74
N MET A 100 -4.99 6.51 6.09
CA MET A 100 -3.57 6.90 6.02
C MET A 100 -3.37 8.28 5.37
N ALA A 101 -4.16 8.63 4.36
CA ALA A 101 -4.06 9.92 3.68
C ALA A 101 -4.51 11.12 4.52
N THR A 102 -5.37 10.88 5.52
CA THR A 102 -5.87 11.93 6.45
C THR A 102 -4.95 12.19 7.65
N ARG A 103 -3.97 11.32 7.90
CA ARG A 103 -2.96 11.48 8.97
C ARG A 103 -1.73 12.14 8.39
#